data_AF-A0A5F8GBX1-F1
#
_entry.id   AF-A0A5F8GBX1-F1
#
_cell.length_a   1.000
_cell.length_b   1.000
_cell.length_c   1.000
_cell.angle_alpha   90.00
_cell.angle_beta   90.00
_cell.angle_gamma   90.00
#
_symmetry.space_group_name_H-M   'P 1'
#
loop_
_entity.id
_entity.type
_entity.pdbx_description
1 polymer ?
#
loop_
_entity_poly.entity_id
_entity_poly.type
_entity_poly.pdbx_seq_one_letter_code
_entity_poly.pdbx_strand_id
1 'polypeptide(L)'
;MKEHLKFSSSHEESMFTQSMERLGFTVSFLAKGGGWGWSLESSTNNTKSSDSRELHKEHSENTYSCTTRFSYIPLACCHFSQDQLCLSRSAVQELKQLEKLLIHSNDSETHILRQRCEAFFHRFGSHVNQGPLHLGGIFWWKAITKGFQSEELHDVKQQASKALDVYIGGSYSGFGVTVGAGMNISNSQSQMTSHNTDSTNLQGRFQLSVYQTGGPPEVDSLPQWKAGLVASNCTWCVIDRGYQLVPVWDIILSNHRQDFQDPLQLTHCLTDTYTALTGKHARTQVGEEFLSAIDDAMSFLEEVKSWETTEPQEKLMKLMDFIMPWGDFSEMGGRIYYIKDDL
;
A
#
# COMPACT_ATOMS: atom_id res chain seq x y z
N MET A 1 -14.77 -9.74 10.64
CA MET A 1 -13.87 -8.92 11.47
C MET A 1 -13.80 -7.56 10.82
N LYS A 2 -14.07 -6.46 11.52
CA LYS A 2 -13.94 -5.09 10.96
C LYS A 2 -12.61 -4.54 11.46
N GLU A 3 -11.62 -4.54 10.60
CA GLU A 3 -10.32 -3.96 10.89
C GLU A 3 -10.37 -2.44 10.66
N HIS A 4 -9.52 -1.69 11.36
CA HIS A 4 -9.55 -0.24 11.36
C HIS A 4 -8.15 0.34 11.17
N LEU A 5 -8.07 1.39 10.37
CA LEU A 5 -6.85 2.14 10.10
C LEU A 5 -7.05 3.59 10.55
N LYS A 6 -6.01 4.17 11.15
CA LYS A 6 -6.04 5.55 11.64
C LYS A 6 -4.83 6.30 11.10
N PHE A 7 -5.06 7.50 10.60
CA PHE A 7 -4.04 8.39 10.06
C PHE A 7 -4.14 9.75 10.74
N SER A 8 -2.98 10.33 11.07
CA SER A 8 -2.88 11.65 11.69
C SER A 8 -2.47 12.73 10.68
N SER A 9 -2.17 12.36 9.43
CA SER A 9 -1.95 13.29 8.33
C SER A 9 -2.52 12.76 7.01
N SER A 10 -2.86 13.66 6.08
CA SER A 10 -3.30 13.28 4.73
C SER A 10 -2.18 12.64 3.92
N HIS A 11 -0.93 13.04 4.18
CA HIS A 11 0.25 12.45 3.55
C HIS A 11 0.40 10.97 3.93
N GLU A 12 0.26 10.64 5.22
CA GLU A 12 0.35 9.26 5.72
C GLU A 12 -0.74 8.36 5.10
N GLU A 13 -1.95 8.88 4.95
CA GLU A 13 -3.04 8.17 4.29
C GLU A 13 -2.78 7.96 2.79
N SER A 14 -2.28 8.98 2.10
CA SER A 14 -1.92 8.89 0.68
C SER A 14 -0.80 7.86 0.45
N MET A 15 0.21 7.84 1.32
CA MET A 15 1.29 6.86 1.27
C MET A 15 0.77 5.44 1.49
N PHE A 16 -0.16 5.23 2.43
CA PHE A 16 -0.79 3.93 2.62
C PHE A 16 -1.57 3.48 1.39
N THR A 17 -2.37 4.38 0.80
CA THR A 17 -3.17 4.08 -0.39
C THR A 17 -2.28 3.70 -1.57
N GLN A 18 -1.24 4.48 -1.83
CA GLN A 18 -0.28 4.21 -2.90
C GLN A 18 0.50 2.91 -2.66
N SER A 19 0.87 2.66 -1.40
CA SER A 19 1.50 1.41 -0.96
C SER A 19 0.57 0.23 -1.28
N MET A 20 -0.70 0.32 -0.91
CA MET A 20 -1.69 -0.74 -1.09
C MET A 20 -1.97 -1.04 -2.57
N GLU A 21 -2.05 -0.01 -3.42
CA GLU A 21 -2.18 -0.19 -4.88
C GLU A 21 -1.00 -0.94 -5.49
N ARG A 22 0.22 -0.70 -4.99
CA ARG A 22 1.45 -1.27 -5.54
C ARG A 22 1.83 -2.62 -4.96
N LEU A 23 1.55 -2.83 -3.68
CA LEU A 23 2.07 -3.93 -2.86
C LEU A 23 0.98 -4.89 -2.39
N GLY A 24 -0.27 -4.49 -2.49
CA GLY A 24 -1.38 -5.23 -1.90
C GLY A 24 -1.61 -4.90 -0.43
N PHE A 25 -2.78 -5.32 0.05
CA PHE A 25 -3.28 -4.93 1.36
C PHE A 25 -2.39 -5.40 2.53
N THR A 26 -1.98 -6.68 2.56
CA THR A 26 -1.26 -7.25 3.71
C THR A 26 0.06 -6.53 3.98
N VAL A 27 0.88 -6.34 2.95
CA VAL A 27 2.20 -5.68 3.10
C VAL A 27 2.02 -4.25 3.62
N SER A 28 1.09 -3.48 3.03
CA SER A 28 0.81 -2.10 3.44
C SER A 28 0.23 -2.00 4.85
N PHE A 29 -0.62 -2.94 5.24
CA PHE A 29 -1.21 -3.00 6.57
C PHE A 29 -0.15 -3.28 7.64
N LEU A 30 0.75 -4.23 7.39
CA LEU A 30 1.85 -4.55 8.30
C LEU A 30 2.86 -3.39 8.41
N ALA A 31 3.21 -2.76 7.29
CA ALA A 31 4.08 -1.57 7.29
C ALA A 31 3.52 -0.45 8.18
N LYS A 32 2.20 -0.24 8.14
CA LYS A 32 1.49 0.73 8.97
C LYS A 32 1.49 0.37 10.46
N GLY A 33 1.40 -0.92 10.79
CA GLY A 33 1.45 -1.40 12.18
C GLY A 33 2.86 -1.46 12.78
N GLY A 34 3.88 -1.61 11.93
CA GLY A 34 5.28 -1.86 12.34
C GLY A 34 6.23 -0.66 12.28
N GLY A 35 5.76 0.56 11.99
CA GLY A 35 6.63 1.75 11.94
C GLY A 35 7.58 1.79 10.73
N TRP A 36 7.33 0.97 9.70
CA TRP A 36 8.18 0.87 8.52
C TRP A 36 7.97 2.08 7.59
N GLY A 37 8.90 3.05 7.63
CA GLY A 37 8.94 4.15 6.68
C GLY A 37 9.46 3.70 5.33
N TRP A 38 8.58 3.43 4.36
CA TRP A 38 9.01 3.15 2.97
C TRP A 38 8.98 4.45 2.16
N SER A 39 10.13 4.88 1.65
CA SER A 39 10.23 6.00 0.69
C SER A 39 9.90 5.52 -0.72
N LEU A 40 8.61 5.54 -1.04
CA LEU A 40 8.14 5.27 -2.38
C LEU A 40 8.10 6.56 -3.20
N GLU A 41 9.19 6.90 -3.89
CA GLU A 41 9.14 7.99 -4.86
C GLU A 41 8.23 7.61 -6.04
N SER A 42 7.15 8.36 -6.17
CA SER A 42 6.26 8.35 -7.32
C SER A 42 7.04 8.85 -8.54
N SER A 43 6.92 8.14 -9.66
CA SER A 43 7.34 8.62 -10.97
C SER A 43 6.42 9.74 -11.44
N THR A 44 6.49 10.91 -10.81
CA THR A 44 5.89 12.13 -11.35
C THR A 44 6.84 12.72 -12.38
N ASN A 45 6.35 12.88 -13.60
CA ASN A 45 6.99 13.66 -14.65
C ASN A 45 7.46 15.00 -14.08
N ASN A 46 8.78 15.18 -14.00
CA ASN A 46 9.40 16.47 -13.78
C ASN A 46 9.18 17.34 -15.03
N THR A 47 7.97 17.85 -15.22
CA THR A 47 7.81 19.09 -15.98
C THR A 47 8.35 20.21 -15.09
N LYS A 48 9.64 20.51 -15.29
CA LYS A 48 10.22 21.79 -14.92
C LYS A 48 9.40 22.89 -15.61
N SER A 49 8.39 23.43 -14.95
CA SER A 49 8.01 24.82 -15.14
C SER A 49 8.53 25.58 -13.93
N SER A 50 9.64 26.26 -14.15
CA SER A 50 10.08 27.37 -13.33
C SER A 50 8.96 28.41 -13.30
N ASP A 51 8.26 28.53 -12.18
CA ASP A 51 7.77 29.83 -11.73
C ASP A 51 8.05 29.94 -10.24
N SER A 52 9.11 30.69 -9.97
CA SER A 52 9.45 31.22 -8.67
C SER A 52 8.41 32.27 -8.29
N ARG A 53 7.63 32.00 -7.24
CA ARG A 53 7.09 32.94 -6.23
C ARG A 53 5.78 32.41 -5.68
N GLU A 54 5.88 31.61 -4.63
CA GLU A 54 5.02 31.77 -3.44
C GLU A 54 5.68 31.04 -2.28
N LEU A 55 6.82 31.59 -1.83
CA LEU A 55 7.31 31.40 -0.47
C LEU A 55 6.39 32.21 0.45
N HIS A 56 5.17 31.73 0.64
CA HIS A 56 4.35 32.11 1.77
C HIS A 56 4.35 30.94 2.75
N LYS A 57 5.04 31.14 3.87
CA LYS A 57 4.79 30.44 5.12
C LYS A 57 3.29 30.49 5.39
N GLU A 58 2.57 29.40 5.13
CA GLU A 58 1.33 29.13 5.86
C GLU A 58 1.70 28.34 7.12
N HIS A 59 1.99 29.10 8.18
CA HIS A 59 1.69 28.60 9.52
C HIS A 59 0.18 28.40 9.59
N SER A 60 -0.25 27.16 9.40
CA SER A 60 -1.59 26.71 9.76
C SER A 60 -1.46 25.28 10.27
N GLU A 61 -1.51 25.13 11.60
CA GLU A 61 -1.78 23.88 12.30
C GLU A 61 -3.19 23.37 11.97
N ASN A 62 -3.45 23.02 10.73
CA ASN A 62 -4.66 22.27 10.39
C ASN A 62 -4.39 20.80 10.67
N THR A 63 -4.50 20.42 11.94
CA THR A 63 -4.48 19.02 12.39
C THR A 63 -5.43 18.18 11.52
N TYR A 64 -5.05 16.92 11.28
CA TYR A 64 -5.78 16.01 10.41
C TYR A 64 -6.06 14.70 11.16
N SER A 65 -7.25 14.15 10.97
CA SER A 65 -7.56 12.81 11.43
C SER A 65 -8.40 12.10 10.38
N CYS A 66 -7.94 10.93 9.97
CA CYS A 66 -8.68 10.01 9.15
C CYS A 66 -8.81 8.68 9.89
N THR A 67 -10.05 8.23 10.09
CA THR A 67 -10.34 6.87 10.56
C THR A 67 -11.00 6.14 9.41
N THR A 68 -10.49 4.96 9.10
CA THR A 68 -11.01 4.10 8.03
C THR A 68 -11.37 2.73 8.62
N ARG A 69 -12.46 2.15 8.15
CA ARG A 69 -12.82 0.74 8.35
C ARG A 69 -13.01 0.10 7.01
N PHE A 70 -12.85 -1.21 6.95
CA PHE A 70 -13.02 -1.92 5.69
C PHE A 70 -13.58 -3.32 5.85
N SER A 71 -14.09 -3.84 4.73
CA SER A 71 -14.48 -5.22 4.54
C SER A 71 -13.65 -5.80 3.40
N TYR A 72 -12.65 -6.60 3.75
CA TYR A 72 -11.77 -7.32 2.82
C TYR A 72 -12.45 -8.63 2.39
N ILE A 73 -12.68 -8.81 1.08
CA ILE A 73 -13.35 -10.00 0.53
C ILE A 73 -12.48 -10.61 -0.58
N PRO A 74 -11.60 -11.57 -0.24
CA PRO A 74 -10.91 -12.37 -1.23
C PRO A 74 -11.88 -13.41 -1.82
N LEU A 75 -11.88 -13.54 -3.14
CA LEU A 75 -12.74 -14.49 -3.86
C LEU A 75 -11.93 -15.52 -4.64
N ALA A 76 -10.72 -15.16 -5.06
CA ALA A 76 -9.77 -16.09 -5.64
C ALA A 76 -8.35 -15.79 -5.15
N CYS A 77 -7.50 -16.80 -5.25
CA CYS A 77 -6.08 -16.71 -4.98
C CYS A 77 -5.34 -17.39 -6.13
N CYS A 78 -4.27 -16.77 -6.64
CA CYS A 78 -3.36 -17.43 -7.55
C CYS A 78 -1.91 -17.32 -7.04
N HIS A 79 -1.13 -18.31 -7.43
CA HIS A 79 0.31 -18.35 -7.22
C HIS A 79 0.93 -18.79 -8.54
N PHE A 80 2.01 -18.14 -8.93
CA PHE A 80 2.72 -18.47 -10.15
C PHE A 80 3.98 -19.23 -9.79
N SER A 81 4.16 -20.44 -10.29
CA SER A 81 5.44 -21.11 -10.13
C SER A 81 6.50 -20.39 -10.98
N GLN A 82 7.77 -20.40 -10.57
CA GLN A 82 8.83 -19.65 -11.24
C GLN A 82 8.96 -20.03 -12.73
N ASP A 83 8.71 -21.29 -13.09
CA ASP A 83 8.69 -21.79 -14.47
C ASP A 83 7.52 -21.25 -15.32
N GLN A 84 6.49 -20.68 -14.69
CA GLN A 84 5.35 -20.06 -15.36
C GLN A 84 5.53 -18.55 -15.59
N LEU A 85 6.53 -17.93 -14.97
CA LEU A 85 6.79 -16.50 -15.08
C LEU A 85 7.54 -16.19 -16.37
N CYS A 86 6.91 -15.48 -17.29
CA CYS A 86 7.54 -15.07 -18.55
C CYS A 86 7.55 -13.56 -18.69
N LEU A 87 8.64 -13.03 -19.26
CA LEU A 87 8.74 -11.62 -19.62
C LEU A 87 7.84 -11.32 -20.81
N SER A 88 7.23 -10.13 -20.78
CA SER A 88 6.46 -9.64 -21.93
C SER A 88 7.37 -9.47 -23.16
N ARG A 89 6.79 -9.54 -24.36
CA ARG A 89 7.55 -9.34 -25.61
C ARG A 89 8.29 -8.01 -25.63
N SER A 90 7.66 -6.96 -25.10
CA SER A 90 8.25 -5.61 -24.99
C SER A 90 9.46 -5.61 -24.05
N ALA A 91 9.35 -6.26 -22.89
CA ALA A 91 10.46 -6.38 -21.95
C ALA A 91 11.64 -7.15 -22.57
N VAL A 92 11.36 -8.29 -23.22
CA VAL A 92 12.39 -9.06 -23.94
C VAL A 92 13.07 -8.23 -25.04
N GLN A 93 12.30 -7.44 -25.80
CA GLN A 93 12.87 -6.59 -26.85
C GLN A 93 13.79 -5.49 -26.31
N GLU A 94 13.42 -4.85 -25.19
CA GLU A 94 14.29 -3.85 -24.55
C GLU A 94 15.56 -4.48 -23.98
N LEU A 95 15.45 -5.65 -23.35
CA LEU A 95 16.60 -6.40 -22.89
C LEU A 95 17.54 -6.81 -24.05
N LYS A 96 16.98 -7.16 -25.22
CA LYS A 96 17.79 -7.43 -26.43
C LYS A 96 18.52 -6.18 -26.94
N GLN A 97 17.94 -4.99 -26.78
CA GLN A 97 18.62 -3.75 -27.12
C GLN A 97 19.74 -3.44 -26.12
N LEU A 98 19.50 -3.67 -24.83
CA LEU A 98 20.50 -3.55 -23.78
C LEU A 98 21.67 -4.53 -24.00
N GLU A 99 21.38 -5.79 -24.32
CA GLU A 99 22.40 -6.80 -24.64
C GLU A 99 23.28 -6.39 -25.82
N LYS A 100 22.70 -5.84 -26.88
CA LYS A 100 23.49 -5.34 -28.02
C LYS A 100 24.46 -4.23 -27.61
N LEU A 101 24.06 -3.36 -26.68
CA LEU A 101 24.95 -2.32 -26.15
C LEU A 101 26.06 -2.95 -25.30
N LEU A 102 25.74 -3.93 -24.46
CA LEU A 102 26.71 -4.64 -23.62
C LEU A 102 27.83 -5.31 -24.45
N ILE A 103 27.47 -5.91 -25.59
CA ILE A 103 28.44 -6.60 -26.46
C ILE A 103 29.43 -5.61 -27.11
N HIS A 104 28.99 -4.38 -27.39
CA HIS A 104 29.77 -3.39 -28.14
C HIS A 104 30.35 -2.28 -27.26
N SER A 105 30.05 -2.27 -25.96
CA SER A 105 30.46 -1.21 -25.05
C SER A 105 31.92 -1.32 -24.64
N ASN A 106 32.62 -0.19 -24.65
CA ASN A 106 33.90 0.00 -23.94
C ASN A 106 33.64 0.54 -22.52
N ASP A 107 34.64 0.49 -21.63
CA ASP A 107 34.54 0.93 -20.21
C ASP A 107 33.96 2.35 -20.01
N SER A 108 34.09 3.24 -21.00
CA SER A 108 33.53 4.60 -20.97
C SER A 108 32.00 4.67 -21.11
N GLU A 109 31.33 3.59 -21.53
CA GLU A 109 29.87 3.55 -21.80
C GLU A 109 29.05 2.94 -20.64
N THR A 110 29.72 2.62 -19.53
CA THR A 110 29.12 2.06 -18.30
C THR A 110 27.96 2.91 -17.75
N HIS A 111 28.05 4.23 -17.84
CA HIS A 111 26.96 5.13 -17.43
C HIS A 111 25.71 4.99 -18.31
N ILE A 112 25.87 4.78 -19.63
CA ILE A 112 24.75 4.61 -20.56
C ILE A 112 24.02 3.29 -20.27
N LEU A 113 24.78 2.22 -20.04
CA LEU A 113 24.22 0.91 -19.66
C LEU A 113 23.40 1.01 -18.38
N ARG A 114 23.94 1.66 -17.35
CA ARG A 114 23.24 1.91 -16.09
C ARG A 114 21.92 2.65 -16.32
N GLN A 115 21.92 3.73 -17.10
CA GLN A 115 20.69 4.47 -17.42
C GLN A 115 19.65 3.62 -18.16
N ARG A 116 20.08 2.69 -19.02
CA ARG A 116 19.18 1.77 -19.73
C ARG A 116 18.58 0.71 -18.80
N CYS A 117 19.37 0.16 -17.89
CA CYS A 117 18.88 -0.73 -16.84
C CYS A 117 17.88 0.00 -15.92
N GLU A 118 18.20 1.23 -15.51
CA GLU A 118 17.30 2.08 -14.72
C GLU A 118 15.98 2.33 -15.44
N ALA A 119 16.02 2.68 -16.73
CA ALA A 119 14.83 2.88 -17.55
C ALA A 119 14.00 1.58 -17.68
N PHE A 120 14.67 0.44 -17.85
CA PHE A 120 14.02 -0.87 -17.88
C PHE A 120 13.28 -1.15 -16.56
N PHE A 121 13.94 -0.98 -15.41
CA PHE A 121 13.30 -1.15 -14.11
C PHE A 121 12.16 -0.17 -13.88
N HIS A 122 12.30 1.07 -14.33
CA HIS A 122 11.25 2.07 -14.21
C HIS A 122 9.99 1.68 -14.99
N ARG A 123 10.17 1.10 -16.18
CA ARG A 123 9.09 0.73 -17.08
C ARG A 123 8.45 -0.60 -16.71
N PHE A 124 9.27 -1.63 -16.50
CA PHE A 124 8.82 -3.01 -16.32
C PHE A 124 9.04 -3.56 -14.93
N GLY A 125 9.65 -2.83 -14.00
CA GLY A 125 10.01 -3.35 -12.69
C GLY A 125 11.27 -4.23 -12.69
N SER A 126 11.80 -4.46 -11.49
CA SER A 126 12.91 -5.38 -11.24
C SER A 126 12.45 -6.74 -10.70
N HIS A 127 11.23 -6.83 -10.15
CA HIS A 127 10.67 -8.03 -9.54
C HIS A 127 9.22 -8.25 -9.93
N VAL A 128 8.83 -9.52 -10.03
CA VAL A 128 7.46 -10.01 -10.24
C VAL A 128 6.92 -10.60 -8.94
N ASN A 129 5.64 -10.41 -8.66
CA ASN A 129 4.96 -11.10 -7.57
C ASN A 129 4.65 -12.55 -7.94
N GLN A 130 5.23 -13.47 -7.17
CA GLN A 130 4.92 -14.89 -7.26
C GLN A 130 3.59 -15.23 -6.58
N GLY A 131 3.14 -14.38 -5.67
CA GLY A 131 1.91 -14.52 -4.90
C GLY A 131 2.15 -14.99 -3.46
N PRO A 132 1.09 -15.44 -2.76
CA PRO A 132 -0.29 -15.54 -3.24
C PRO A 132 -0.86 -14.16 -3.60
N LEU A 133 -1.37 -14.03 -4.84
CA LEU A 133 -2.15 -12.86 -5.24
C LEU A 133 -3.61 -13.12 -4.92
N HIS A 134 -4.23 -12.23 -4.16
CA HIS A 134 -5.65 -12.30 -3.87
C HIS A 134 -6.43 -11.40 -4.83
N LEU A 135 -7.47 -11.97 -5.43
CA LEU A 135 -8.42 -11.30 -6.28
C LEU A 135 -9.76 -11.19 -5.55
N GLY A 136 -10.37 -10.02 -5.63
CA GLY A 136 -11.67 -9.78 -5.02
C GLY A 136 -11.96 -8.30 -4.94
N GLY A 137 -12.42 -7.84 -3.77
CA GLY A 137 -12.66 -6.43 -3.54
C GLY A 137 -12.51 -6.04 -2.08
N ILE A 138 -12.32 -4.75 -1.86
CA ILE A 138 -12.30 -4.12 -0.54
C ILE A 138 -13.29 -2.97 -0.52
N PHE A 139 -14.21 -3.03 0.42
CA PHE A 139 -15.17 -1.96 0.68
C PHE A 139 -14.69 -1.11 1.84
N TRP A 140 -14.62 0.19 1.66
CA TRP A 140 -14.04 1.11 2.63
C TRP A 140 -15.07 2.11 3.14
N TRP A 141 -15.07 2.34 4.45
CA TRP A 141 -15.76 3.46 5.09
C TRP A 141 -14.72 4.38 5.70
N LYS A 142 -14.88 5.69 5.49
CA LYS A 142 -13.91 6.69 5.91
C LYS A 142 -14.58 7.85 6.63
N ALA A 143 -13.97 8.30 7.72
CA ALA A 143 -14.32 9.51 8.45
C ALA A 143 -13.10 10.43 8.52
N ILE A 144 -13.24 11.64 8.01
CA ILE A 144 -12.18 12.66 8.00
C ILE A 144 -12.62 13.87 8.82
N THR A 145 -11.71 14.45 9.58
CA THR A 145 -11.86 15.79 10.15
C THR A 145 -10.54 16.55 10.08
N LYS A 146 -10.64 17.88 10.07
CA LYS A 146 -9.49 18.80 10.01
C LYS A 146 -9.70 19.97 10.99
N GLY A 147 -8.63 20.64 11.38
CA GLY A 147 -8.68 21.93 12.09
C GLY A 147 -9.15 21.86 13.55
N PHE A 148 -8.74 20.80 14.26
CA PHE A 148 -8.96 20.64 15.71
C PHE A 148 -7.66 20.93 16.49
N GLN A 149 -7.71 21.05 17.81
CA GLN A 149 -6.49 21.26 18.62
C GLN A 149 -5.72 19.94 18.77
N SER A 150 -4.39 19.98 18.79
CA SER A 150 -3.57 18.75 18.83
C SER A 150 -3.84 17.88 20.05
N GLU A 151 -4.20 18.49 21.18
CA GLU A 151 -4.59 17.83 22.43
C GLU A 151 -5.87 17.00 22.28
N GLU A 152 -6.75 17.37 21.34
CA GLU A 152 -8.02 16.70 21.09
C GLU A 152 -7.87 15.47 20.17
N LEU A 153 -6.67 15.16 19.66
CA LEU A 153 -6.46 14.12 18.64
C LEU A 153 -7.01 12.74 19.07
N HIS A 154 -6.80 12.37 20.33
CA HIS A 154 -7.29 11.11 20.87
C HIS A 154 -8.83 11.06 20.85
N ASP A 155 -9.48 12.10 21.37
CA ASP A 155 -10.93 12.20 21.47
C ASP A 155 -11.57 12.28 20.08
N VAL A 156 -10.94 13.02 19.16
CA VAL A 156 -11.32 13.10 17.76
C VAL A 156 -11.29 11.72 17.09
N LYS A 157 -10.24 10.92 17.30
CA LYS A 157 -10.15 9.55 16.77
C LYS A 157 -11.24 8.64 17.36
N GLN A 158 -11.56 8.80 18.64
CA GLN A 158 -12.62 8.03 19.29
C GLN A 158 -14.01 8.41 18.75
N GLN A 159 -14.28 9.71 18.59
CA GLN A 159 -15.53 10.22 18.03
C GLN A 159 -15.70 9.81 16.57
N ALA A 160 -14.64 9.88 15.75
CA ALA A 160 -14.65 9.42 14.36
C ALA A 160 -15.02 7.93 14.27
N SER A 161 -14.48 7.10 15.17
CA SER A 161 -14.80 5.67 15.24
C SER A 161 -16.27 5.43 15.56
N LYS A 162 -16.86 6.18 16.50
CA LYS A 162 -18.29 6.11 16.85
C LYS A 162 -19.18 6.59 15.70
N ALA A 163 -18.81 7.69 15.04
CA ALA A 163 -19.53 8.20 13.88
C ALA A 163 -19.57 7.17 12.73
N LEU A 164 -18.45 6.49 12.48
CA LEU A 164 -18.39 5.39 11.53
C LEU A 164 -19.25 4.21 11.94
N ASP A 165 -19.30 3.84 13.22
CA ASP A 165 -20.15 2.74 13.69
C ASP A 165 -21.63 3.00 13.40
N VAL A 166 -22.09 4.23 13.66
CA VAL A 166 -23.46 4.66 13.34
C VAL A 166 -23.69 4.62 11.83
N TYR A 167 -22.78 5.20 11.04
CA TYR A 167 -22.88 5.25 9.58
C TYR A 167 -22.91 3.86 8.95
N ILE A 168 -22.04 2.96 9.41
CA ILE A 168 -22.01 1.57 8.95
C ILE A 168 -23.30 0.85 9.36
N GLY A 169 -23.78 1.04 10.59
CA GLY A 169 -25.05 0.48 11.04
C GLY A 169 -26.22 0.87 10.13
N GLY A 170 -26.27 2.14 9.70
CA GLY A 170 -27.23 2.62 8.71
C GLY A 170 -27.10 1.94 7.34
N SER A 171 -25.87 1.87 6.80
CA SER A 171 -25.57 1.26 5.48
C SER A 171 -25.99 -0.21 5.36
N TYR A 172 -25.93 -0.99 6.45
CA TYR A 172 -26.36 -2.39 6.44
C TYR A 172 -27.88 -2.59 6.42
N SER A 173 -28.67 -1.59 6.82
CA SER A 173 -30.11 -1.74 7.03
C SER A 173 -30.98 -1.63 5.76
N GLY A 174 -30.37 -1.44 4.58
CA GLY A 174 -31.11 -1.30 3.31
C GLY A 174 -31.89 0.01 3.15
N PHE A 175 -31.91 0.86 4.19
CA PHE A 175 -32.38 2.23 4.12
C PHE A 175 -31.19 3.15 3.81
N GLY A 176 -31.08 3.59 2.56
CA GLY A 176 -30.03 4.50 2.12
C GLY A 176 -30.08 5.80 2.91
N VAL A 177 -29.03 6.09 3.67
CA VAL A 177 -28.75 7.45 4.10
C VAL A 177 -27.97 8.10 2.96
N THR A 178 -28.69 8.62 1.98
CA THR A 178 -28.10 9.40 0.90
C THR A 178 -27.60 10.72 1.47
N VAL A 179 -26.35 10.76 1.93
CA VAL A 179 -25.63 12.03 2.12
C VAL A 179 -24.72 12.22 0.93
N GLY A 180 -25.34 12.57 -0.20
CA GLY A 180 -24.63 13.07 -1.37
C GLY A 180 -24.05 14.44 -1.08
N ALA A 181 -22.90 14.71 -1.71
CA ALA A 181 -22.09 15.91 -1.64
C ALA A 181 -22.88 17.22 -1.47
N GLY A 182 -22.45 18.02 -0.48
CA GLY A 182 -22.63 19.47 -0.41
C GLY A 182 -24.00 20.00 -0.81
N MET A 183 -25.01 19.87 0.04
CA MET A 183 -26.22 20.67 -0.11
C MET A 183 -26.77 21.11 1.25
N ASN A 184 -26.78 22.43 1.47
CA ASN A 184 -27.61 23.08 2.46
C ASN A 184 -29.06 22.68 2.21
N ILE A 185 -29.69 21.94 3.12
CA ILE A 185 -31.12 21.69 3.07
C ILE A 185 -31.75 22.05 4.41
N SER A 186 -32.39 23.21 4.36
CA SER A 186 -33.41 23.71 5.24
C SER A 186 -34.55 22.70 5.39
N ASN A 187 -34.98 22.49 6.65
CA ASN A 187 -36.27 22.01 7.14
C ASN A 187 -37.16 21.17 6.20
N SER A 188 -37.34 19.91 6.57
CA SER A 188 -38.67 19.30 6.58
C SER A 188 -38.78 18.30 7.74
N GLN A 189 -39.67 18.62 8.68
CA GLN A 189 -40.06 17.77 9.80
C GLN A 189 -40.56 16.40 9.32
N SER A 190 -39.97 15.33 9.87
CA SER A 190 -40.75 14.16 10.24
C SER A 190 -40.33 13.74 11.65
N GLN A 191 -41.27 13.81 12.57
CA GLN A 191 -41.10 13.39 13.96
C GLN A 191 -41.05 11.86 13.99
N MET A 192 -39.90 11.31 14.35
CA MET A 192 -39.85 10.06 15.10
C MET A 192 -38.84 10.25 16.24
N THR A 193 -39.38 10.32 17.45
CA THR A 193 -38.65 10.53 18.69
C THR A 193 -37.81 9.30 19.02
N SER A 194 -36.50 9.39 18.84
CA SER A 194 -35.53 8.58 19.57
C SER A 194 -34.55 9.50 20.28
N HIS A 195 -34.53 9.46 21.60
CA HIS A 195 -33.52 10.11 22.44
C HIS A 195 -32.12 9.65 22.00
N ASN A 196 -31.38 10.51 21.30
CA ASN A 196 -29.94 10.39 21.11
C ASN A 196 -29.37 11.76 20.69
N THR A 197 -29.40 12.70 21.63
CA THR A 197 -28.88 14.08 21.48
C THR A 197 -27.39 14.14 21.09
N ASP A 198 -26.64 13.05 21.27
CA ASP A 198 -25.21 12.99 20.93
C ASP A 198 -24.94 12.56 19.46
N SER A 199 -25.88 11.85 18.83
CA SER A 199 -25.68 11.30 17.48
C SER A 199 -25.73 12.35 16.37
N THR A 200 -26.58 13.38 16.54
CA THR A 200 -26.77 14.47 15.57
C THR A 200 -25.60 15.47 15.55
N ASN A 201 -24.88 15.64 16.67
CA ASN A 201 -23.72 16.55 16.73
C ASN A 201 -22.45 15.92 16.12
N LEU A 202 -22.31 14.59 16.16
CA LEU A 202 -21.16 13.90 15.57
C LEU A 202 -21.14 13.99 14.04
N GLN A 203 -22.31 14.00 13.41
CA GLN A 203 -22.45 13.93 11.95
C GLN A 203 -22.02 15.24 11.25
N GLY A 204 -22.04 16.38 11.93
CA GLY A 204 -21.54 17.66 11.41
C GLY A 204 -20.03 17.86 11.55
N ARG A 205 -19.36 17.09 12.41
CA ARG A 205 -17.91 17.20 12.69
C ARG A 205 -17.05 16.42 11.71
N PHE A 206 -17.56 15.32 11.14
CA PHE A 206 -16.80 14.41 10.30
C PHE A 206 -17.37 14.33 8.89
N GLN A 207 -16.50 14.41 7.88
CA GLN A 207 -16.83 14.03 6.52
C GLN A 207 -16.81 12.50 6.41
N LEU A 208 -17.98 11.90 6.25
CA LEU A 208 -18.16 10.46 6.09
C LEU A 208 -18.27 10.10 4.61
N SER A 209 -17.59 9.03 4.17
CA SER A 209 -17.62 8.57 2.78
C SER A 209 -17.41 7.07 2.66
N VAL A 210 -17.82 6.54 1.51
CA VAL A 210 -17.55 5.17 1.06
C VAL A 210 -16.67 5.23 -0.19
N TYR A 211 -15.75 4.28 -0.31
CA TYR A 211 -15.04 4.02 -1.56
C TYR A 211 -14.75 2.52 -1.69
N GLN A 212 -14.39 2.08 -2.88
CA GLN A 212 -14.29 0.67 -3.23
C GLN A 212 -13.02 0.40 -4.02
N THR A 213 -12.39 -0.73 -3.72
CA THR A 213 -11.35 -1.34 -4.55
C THR A 213 -11.97 -2.61 -5.15
N GLY A 214 -12.26 -2.61 -6.45
CA GLY A 214 -13.02 -3.68 -7.10
C GLY A 214 -14.49 -3.73 -6.69
N GLY A 215 -15.22 -4.67 -7.29
CA GLY A 215 -16.67 -4.79 -7.18
C GLY A 215 -17.45 -3.87 -8.13
N PRO A 216 -18.78 -3.95 -8.11
CA PRO A 216 -19.65 -3.15 -8.97
C PRO A 216 -19.56 -1.66 -8.60
N PRO A 217 -19.43 -0.74 -9.59
CA PRO A 217 -19.33 0.69 -9.32
C PRO A 217 -20.65 1.25 -8.75
N GLU A 218 -20.56 2.37 -8.03
CA GLU A 218 -21.71 3.19 -7.57
C GLU A 218 -22.67 2.50 -6.58
N VAL A 219 -22.22 1.46 -5.87
CA VAL A 219 -23.04 0.76 -4.85
C VAL A 219 -22.57 1.07 -3.43
N ASP A 220 -23.17 2.05 -2.75
CA ASP A 220 -22.75 2.46 -1.38
C ASP A 220 -23.23 1.53 -0.25
N SER A 221 -23.90 0.44 -0.61
CA SER A 221 -24.44 -0.58 0.28
C SER A 221 -23.53 -1.80 0.28
N LEU A 222 -22.90 -2.12 1.43
CA LEU A 222 -22.03 -3.29 1.51
C LEU A 222 -22.74 -4.60 1.11
N PRO A 223 -23.99 -4.90 1.55
CA PRO A 223 -24.66 -6.12 1.11
C PRO A 223 -24.84 -6.21 -0.40
N GLN A 224 -25.23 -5.10 -1.05
CA GLN A 224 -25.41 -5.06 -2.50
C GLN A 224 -24.08 -5.14 -3.24
N TRP A 225 -23.07 -4.39 -2.80
CA TRP A 225 -21.73 -4.42 -3.37
C TRP A 225 -21.12 -5.82 -3.26
N LYS A 226 -21.26 -6.47 -2.10
CA LYS A 226 -20.79 -7.85 -1.87
C LYS A 226 -21.51 -8.84 -2.78
N ALA A 227 -22.84 -8.71 -2.93
CA ALA A 227 -23.59 -9.58 -3.82
C ALA A 227 -23.13 -9.43 -5.27
N GLY A 228 -22.92 -8.20 -5.75
CA GLY A 228 -22.40 -7.95 -7.10
C GLY A 228 -20.96 -8.41 -7.31
N LEU A 229 -20.09 -8.21 -6.31
CA LEU A 229 -18.70 -8.68 -6.34
C LEU A 229 -18.63 -10.21 -6.47
N VAL A 230 -19.49 -10.93 -5.74
CA VAL A 230 -19.57 -12.41 -5.84
C VAL A 230 -20.20 -12.85 -7.16
N ALA A 231 -21.13 -12.08 -7.71
CA ALA A 231 -21.87 -12.45 -8.92
C ALA A 231 -21.06 -12.34 -10.22
N SER A 232 -19.99 -11.52 -10.27
CA SER A 232 -19.20 -11.31 -11.49
C SER A 232 -17.71 -11.12 -11.22
N ASN A 233 -16.90 -12.03 -11.77
CA ASN A 233 -15.44 -11.94 -11.71
C ASN A 233 -14.85 -10.80 -12.55
N CYS A 234 -15.61 -10.21 -13.48
CA CYS A 234 -15.18 -9.03 -14.24
C CYS A 234 -14.99 -7.79 -13.35
N THR A 235 -15.53 -7.81 -12.12
CA THR A 235 -15.38 -6.72 -11.16
C THR A 235 -14.25 -6.95 -10.17
N TRP A 236 -13.58 -8.10 -10.22
CA TRP A 236 -12.49 -8.40 -9.29
C TRP A 236 -11.27 -7.56 -9.62
N CYS A 237 -10.55 -7.15 -8.58
CA CYS A 237 -9.26 -6.51 -8.69
C CYS A 237 -8.23 -7.29 -7.85
N VAL A 238 -6.95 -7.06 -8.12
CA VAL A 238 -5.88 -7.52 -7.23
C VAL A 238 -5.95 -6.71 -5.94
N ILE A 239 -6.35 -7.35 -4.85
CA ILE A 239 -6.48 -6.73 -3.52
C ILE A 239 -5.30 -7.06 -2.61
N ASP A 240 -4.52 -8.09 -2.96
CA ASP A 240 -3.27 -8.42 -2.29
C ASP A 240 -2.29 -9.07 -3.27
N ARG A 241 -0.99 -8.80 -3.12
CA ARG A 241 0.05 -9.33 -4.01
C ARG A 241 1.00 -10.29 -3.29
N GLY A 242 0.85 -10.44 -1.97
CA GLY A 242 1.76 -11.23 -1.14
C GLY A 242 3.14 -10.57 -1.04
N TYR A 243 4.13 -11.35 -0.60
CA TYR A 243 5.49 -10.88 -0.36
C TYR A 243 6.54 -11.68 -1.14
N GLN A 244 6.15 -12.74 -1.86
CA GLN A 244 7.10 -13.55 -2.63
C GLN A 244 7.40 -12.84 -3.96
N LEU A 245 8.64 -12.40 -4.09
CA LEU A 245 9.11 -11.64 -5.24
C LEU A 245 10.18 -12.44 -5.98
N VAL A 246 10.00 -12.64 -7.27
CA VAL A 246 11.01 -13.25 -8.16
C VAL A 246 11.65 -12.13 -8.96
N PRO A 247 12.99 -11.98 -8.90
CA PRO A 247 13.66 -10.95 -9.66
C PRO A 247 13.72 -11.28 -11.16
N VAL A 248 13.77 -10.24 -11.98
CA VAL A 248 13.79 -10.37 -13.44
C VAL A 248 14.99 -11.18 -13.94
N TRP A 249 16.16 -11.09 -13.29
CA TRP A 249 17.34 -11.86 -13.69
C TRP A 249 17.15 -13.37 -13.50
N ASP A 250 16.44 -13.79 -12.45
CA ASP A 250 16.15 -15.22 -12.26
C ASP A 250 15.19 -15.74 -13.34
N ILE A 251 14.20 -14.93 -13.73
CA ILE A 251 13.28 -15.24 -14.84
C ILE A 251 14.03 -15.34 -16.18
N ILE A 252 15.00 -14.45 -16.42
CA ILE A 252 15.84 -14.50 -17.62
C ILE A 252 16.60 -15.83 -17.67
N LEU A 253 17.25 -16.21 -16.57
CA LEU A 253 18.07 -17.41 -16.49
C LEU A 253 17.24 -18.70 -16.57
N SER A 254 16.04 -18.72 -15.99
CA SER A 254 15.18 -19.91 -16.00
C SER A 254 14.42 -20.07 -17.30
N ASN A 255 13.80 -19.00 -17.83
CA ASN A 255 12.74 -19.11 -18.84
C ASN A 255 13.09 -18.43 -20.17
N HIS A 256 14.05 -17.50 -20.19
CA HIS A 256 14.44 -16.75 -21.41
C HIS A 256 15.90 -16.94 -21.81
N ARG A 257 16.58 -17.99 -21.30
CA ARG A 257 18.01 -18.20 -21.56
C ARG A 257 18.34 -18.27 -23.06
N GLN A 258 17.43 -18.82 -23.87
CA GLN A 258 17.60 -18.97 -25.32
C GLN A 258 17.25 -17.71 -26.11
N ASP A 259 16.62 -16.72 -25.48
CA ASP A 259 16.29 -15.45 -26.15
C ASP A 259 17.51 -14.54 -26.33
N PHE A 260 18.56 -14.74 -25.52
CA PHE A 260 19.72 -13.86 -25.40
C PHE A 260 21.01 -14.58 -25.84
N GLN A 261 21.97 -13.83 -26.35
CA GLN A 261 23.29 -14.35 -26.75
C GLN A 261 24.16 -14.66 -25.53
N ASP A 262 24.19 -13.75 -24.56
CA ASP A 262 24.87 -13.94 -23.27
C ASP A 262 23.93 -13.53 -22.12
N PRO A 263 23.02 -14.44 -21.71
CA PRO A 263 22.10 -14.17 -20.63
C PRO A 263 22.81 -13.93 -19.29
N LEU A 264 24.00 -14.50 -19.08
CA LEU A 264 24.74 -14.31 -17.83
C LEU A 264 25.29 -12.90 -17.72
N GLN A 265 25.95 -12.40 -18.78
CA GLN A 265 26.44 -11.02 -18.81
C GLN A 265 25.30 -10.00 -18.66
N LEU A 266 24.18 -10.23 -19.35
CA LEU A 266 23.00 -9.38 -19.22
C LEU A 266 22.46 -9.36 -17.79
N THR A 267 22.31 -10.52 -17.16
CA THR A 267 21.81 -10.61 -15.78
C THR A 267 22.76 -9.95 -14.78
N HIS A 268 24.08 -10.10 -14.95
CA HIS A 268 25.07 -9.44 -14.10
C HIS A 268 24.96 -7.91 -14.18
N CYS A 269 24.79 -7.36 -15.38
CA CYS A 269 24.59 -5.92 -15.57
C CYS A 269 23.33 -5.42 -14.84
N LEU A 270 22.23 -6.19 -14.90
CA LEU A 270 21.00 -5.88 -14.19
C LEU A 270 21.19 -5.95 -12.67
N THR A 271 21.83 -6.99 -12.15
CA THR A 271 22.06 -7.16 -10.71
C THR A 271 22.99 -6.10 -10.14
N ASP A 272 24.05 -5.74 -10.86
CA ASP A 272 24.98 -4.68 -10.45
C ASP A 272 24.28 -3.33 -10.40
N THR A 273 23.49 -3.02 -11.43
CA THR A 273 22.73 -1.77 -11.48
C THR A 273 21.69 -1.72 -10.37
N TYR A 274 20.97 -2.82 -10.15
CA TYR A 274 20.01 -2.92 -9.04
C TYR A 274 20.68 -2.70 -7.68
N THR A 275 21.82 -3.35 -7.45
CA THR A 275 22.59 -3.22 -6.20
C THR A 275 23.09 -1.77 -6.02
N ALA A 276 23.62 -1.15 -7.08
CA ALA A 276 24.07 0.24 -7.05
C ALA A 276 22.94 1.25 -6.86
N LEU A 277 21.70 0.91 -7.22
CA LEU A 277 20.52 1.76 -7.05
C LEU A 277 19.87 1.63 -5.68
N THR A 278 19.90 0.43 -5.11
CA THR A 278 19.11 0.11 -3.91
C THR A 278 19.97 -0.09 -2.67
N GLY A 279 21.28 -0.28 -2.82
CA GLY A 279 22.17 -0.72 -1.75
C GLY A 279 21.93 -2.16 -1.30
N LYS A 280 20.95 -2.86 -1.89
CA LYS A 280 20.58 -4.25 -1.55
C LYS A 280 21.24 -5.23 -2.50
N HIS A 281 21.73 -6.33 -1.94
CA HIS A 281 22.30 -7.40 -2.76
C HIS A 281 21.20 -8.07 -3.58
N ALA A 282 21.42 -8.25 -4.88
CA ALA A 282 20.42 -8.79 -5.81
C ALA A 282 19.99 -10.25 -5.50
N ARG A 283 20.79 -10.96 -4.70
CA ARG A 283 20.48 -12.31 -4.22
C ARG A 283 19.57 -12.34 -2.99
N THR A 284 19.38 -11.20 -2.32
CA THR A 284 18.47 -11.15 -1.19
C THR A 284 17.05 -11.10 -1.73
N GLN A 285 16.29 -12.18 -1.52
CA GLN A 285 14.87 -12.15 -1.81
C GLN A 285 14.24 -11.14 -0.85
N VAL A 286 13.78 -10.01 -1.38
CA VAL A 286 13.14 -8.94 -0.59
C VAL A 286 11.98 -9.50 0.26
N GLY A 287 11.32 -10.57 -0.23
CA GLY A 287 10.30 -11.30 0.50
C GLY A 287 10.80 -12.08 1.72
N GLU A 288 12.03 -12.62 1.69
CA GLU A 288 12.60 -13.39 2.81
C GLU A 288 12.95 -12.47 4.00
N GLU A 289 13.54 -11.30 3.75
CA GLU A 289 13.79 -10.29 4.80
C GLU A 289 12.48 -9.81 5.46
N PHE A 290 11.44 -9.63 4.65
CA PHE A 290 10.13 -9.20 5.13
C PHE A 290 9.42 -10.31 5.92
N LEU A 291 9.49 -11.55 5.43
CA LEU A 291 8.96 -12.73 6.11
C LEU A 291 9.63 -12.97 7.45
N SER A 292 10.97 -12.93 7.50
CA SER A 292 11.70 -13.12 8.75
C SER A 292 11.32 -12.05 9.77
N ALA A 293 11.20 -10.79 9.34
CA ALA A 293 10.79 -9.72 10.23
C ALA A 293 9.33 -9.88 10.72
N ILE A 294 8.42 -10.38 9.87
CA ILE A 294 7.05 -10.70 10.28
C ILE A 294 7.04 -11.87 11.27
N ASP A 295 7.79 -12.93 11.01
CA ASP A 295 7.88 -14.09 11.88
C ASP A 295 8.48 -13.72 13.24
N ASP A 296 9.52 -12.88 13.25
CA ASP A 296 10.11 -12.33 14.47
C ASP A 296 9.09 -11.49 15.25
N ALA A 297 8.33 -10.62 14.57
CA ALA A 297 7.30 -9.79 15.19
C ALA A 297 6.12 -10.61 15.72
N MET A 298 5.66 -11.63 14.99
CA MET A 298 4.59 -12.53 15.44
C MET A 298 5.05 -13.38 16.61
N SER A 299 6.29 -13.90 16.56
CA SER A 299 6.88 -14.66 17.67
C SER A 299 7.02 -13.80 18.92
N PHE A 300 7.46 -12.55 18.78
CA PHE A 300 7.52 -11.60 19.88
C PHE A 300 6.13 -11.25 20.43
N LEU A 301 5.12 -11.08 19.56
CA LEU A 301 3.75 -10.84 19.99
C LEU A 301 3.20 -12.02 20.82
N GLU A 302 3.47 -13.26 20.40
CA GLU A 302 3.11 -14.45 21.18
C GLU A 302 3.87 -14.51 22.52
N GLU A 303 5.15 -14.12 22.54
CA GLU A 303 5.92 -13.98 23.79
C GLU A 303 5.25 -12.96 24.73
N VAL A 304 4.90 -11.77 24.22
CA VAL A 304 4.24 -10.71 24.99
C VAL A 304 2.89 -11.17 25.53
N LYS A 305 2.10 -11.94 24.76
CA LYS A 305 0.83 -12.51 25.24
C LYS A 305 1.02 -13.48 26.40
N SER A 306 2.19 -14.12 26.49
CA SER A 306 2.52 -15.06 27.58
C SER A 306 3.07 -14.38 28.85
N TRP A 307 3.30 -13.07 28.83
CA TRP A 307 3.85 -12.33 29.97
C TRP A 307 2.85 -12.19 31.13
N GLU A 308 3.14 -12.79 32.28
CA GLU A 308 2.37 -12.58 33.54
C GLU A 308 2.71 -11.24 34.20
N THR A 309 1.83 -10.50 34.87
CA THR A 309 2.08 -9.11 35.36
C THR A 309 3.30 -8.83 36.29
N THR A 310 4.13 -9.81 36.61
CA THR A 310 5.40 -9.65 37.33
C THR A 310 6.51 -9.08 36.43
N GLU A 311 7.50 -8.40 37.03
CA GLU A 311 8.74 -7.92 36.37
C GLU A 311 8.56 -6.89 35.21
N PRO A 312 7.94 -5.72 35.48
CA PRO A 312 7.65 -4.71 34.46
C PRO A 312 8.90 -4.07 33.83
N GLN A 313 10.04 -4.03 34.54
CA GLN A 313 11.27 -3.39 34.06
C GLN A 313 12.01 -4.24 33.02
N GLU A 314 12.07 -5.56 33.23
CA GLU A 314 12.69 -6.49 32.27
C GLU A 314 11.87 -6.56 30.97
N LYS A 315 10.55 -6.52 31.10
CA LYS A 315 9.63 -6.45 29.95
C LYS A 315 9.72 -5.15 29.19
N LEU A 316 9.88 -4.04 29.89
CA LEU A 316 10.12 -2.76 29.25
C LEU A 316 11.45 -2.76 28.48
N MET A 317 12.51 -3.34 29.05
CA MET A 317 13.78 -3.51 28.34
C MET A 317 13.64 -4.39 27.09
N LYS A 318 12.96 -5.55 27.20
CA LYS A 318 12.67 -6.40 26.03
C LYS A 318 11.86 -5.67 24.95
N LEU A 319 10.87 -4.87 25.34
CA LEU A 319 10.12 -4.02 24.41
C LEU A 319 11.02 -2.98 23.74
N MET A 320 11.89 -2.34 24.50
CA MET A 320 12.84 -1.35 23.98
C MET A 320 13.86 -1.98 23.05
N ASP A 321 14.41 -3.15 23.38
CA ASP A 321 15.36 -3.91 22.56
C ASP A 321 14.71 -4.42 21.28
N PHE A 322 13.43 -4.80 21.33
CA PHE A 322 12.67 -5.14 20.13
C PHE A 322 12.38 -3.90 19.27
N ILE A 323 12.12 -2.72 19.85
CA ILE A 323 11.73 -1.52 19.08
C ILE A 323 12.94 -0.73 18.54
N MET A 324 14.06 -0.67 19.28
CA MET A 324 15.25 0.14 18.94
C MET A 324 15.82 -0.14 17.54
N PRO A 325 16.00 -1.41 17.13
CA PRO A 325 16.51 -1.73 15.80
C PRO A 325 15.59 -1.28 14.65
N TRP A 326 14.31 -1.04 14.92
CA TRP A 326 13.28 -0.75 13.92
C TRP A 326 13.10 0.76 13.68
N GLY A 327 13.62 1.61 14.58
CA GLY A 327 13.66 3.06 14.40
C GLY A 327 14.64 3.51 13.31
N ASP A 328 15.76 2.79 13.14
CA ASP A 328 16.80 3.09 12.14
C ASP A 328 16.48 2.55 10.73
N PHE A 329 15.44 1.71 10.58
CA PHE A 329 14.97 1.28 9.26
C PHE A 329 14.31 2.41 8.45
N SER A 330 14.05 3.57 9.07
CA SER A 330 13.56 4.77 8.40
C SER A 330 14.57 5.39 7.41
N GLU A 331 15.86 5.04 7.50
CA GLU A 331 16.90 5.43 6.53
C GLU A 331 17.15 4.37 5.44
N MET A 332 16.53 3.19 5.50
CA MET A 332 16.62 2.15 4.46
C MET A 332 15.59 2.33 3.34
N GLY A 333 15.48 3.56 2.86
CA GLY A 333 14.61 3.96 1.76
C GLY A 333 15.06 3.46 0.39
N GLY A 334 15.10 2.14 0.18
CA GLY A 334 15.47 1.51 -1.08
C GLY A 334 14.36 1.59 -2.13
N ARG A 335 14.68 2.03 -3.36
CA ARG A 335 13.73 2.06 -4.48
C ARG A 335 13.49 0.65 -5.03
N ILE A 336 12.31 0.09 -4.79
CA ILE A 336 11.84 -1.13 -5.49
C ILE A 336 10.88 -0.71 -6.60
N TYR A 337 11.21 -1.09 -7.84
CA TYR A 337 10.35 -0.91 -8.99
C TYR A 337 9.58 -2.22 -9.23
N TYR A 338 8.25 -2.15 -9.12
CA TYR A 338 7.37 -3.30 -9.38
C TYR A 338 7.06 -3.38 -10.87
N ILE A 339 6.87 -4.61 -11.38
CA ILE A 339 6.30 -4.77 -12.72
C ILE A 339 4.93 -4.12 -12.73
N LYS A 340 4.73 -3.16 -13.63
CA LYS A 340 3.40 -2.66 -13.96
C LYS A 340 2.74 -3.74 -14.80
N ASP A 341 1.86 -4.51 -14.18
CA ASP A 341 0.99 -5.42 -14.92
C ASP A 341 -0.03 -4.54 -15.68
N ASP A 342 -0.01 -4.61 -17.01
CA ASP A 342 -1.14 -4.16 -17.84
C ASP A 342 -2.25 -5.22 -17.67
N LEU A 343 -3.09 -5.06 -16.64
CA LEU A 343 -4.33 -5.81 -16.44
C LEU A 343 -5.54 -4.90 -16.53
#